data_AF-A0A392R3K7-F1
#
_entry.id   AF-A0A392R3K7-F1
#
_cell.length_a   1.000
_cell.length_b   1.000
_cell.length_c   1.000
_cell.angle_alpha   90.00
_cell.angle_beta   90.00
_cell.angle_gamma   90.00
#
_symmetry.space_group_name_H-M   'P 1'
#
loop_
_entity.id
_entity.type
_entity.pdbx_description
1 polymer ?
#
loop_
_entity_poly.entity_id
_entity_poly.type
_entity_poly.pdbx_seq_one_letter_code
_entity_poly.pdbx_strand_id
1 'polypeptide(L)' 'MLNKTHRAHIEYIRRVQPDAGFALFESESLKWPGFVEFDDVNGKVLTYSAQDSIYKVFDLKNYTLLYSVADKNVQEIKI' A
#
# COMPACT_ATOMS: atom_id res chain seq x y z
N MET A 1 1.83 12.08 -15.55
CA MET A 1 3.01 11.67 -14.76
C MET A 1 2.53 11.25 -13.38
N LEU A 2 2.96 10.06 -12.90
CA LEU A 2 2.36 9.33 -11.77
C LEU A 2 2.51 10.07 -10.43
N ASN A 3 1.39 10.34 -9.75
CA ASN A 3 1.41 10.78 -8.35
C ASN A 3 1.60 9.56 -7.45
N LYS A 4 2.80 9.41 -6.90
CA LYS A 4 3.15 8.44 -5.85
C LYS A 4 2.32 8.71 -4.58
N THR A 5 1.96 7.66 -3.86
CA THR A 5 1.32 7.77 -2.54
C THR A 5 2.35 8.33 -1.55
N HIS A 6 2.31 9.64 -1.29
CA HIS A 6 3.23 10.31 -0.38
C HIS A 6 2.70 10.31 1.05
N ARG A 7 3.56 9.99 2.01
CA ARG A 7 3.30 10.29 3.42
C ARG A 7 3.96 11.62 3.74
N ALA A 8 3.18 12.64 4.04
CA ALA A 8 3.70 13.75 4.84
C ALA A 8 3.63 13.29 6.31
N HIS A 9 4.77 13.21 7.01
CA HIS A 9 4.69 13.19 8.48
C HIS A 9 3.77 14.32 8.92
N ILE A 10 3.00 14.12 9.99
CA ILE A 10 2.12 15.18 10.54
C ILE A 10 2.91 16.49 10.72
N GLU A 11 4.19 16.41 11.08
CA GLU A 11 5.10 17.55 11.15
C GLU A 11 5.30 18.29 9.81
N TYR A 12 5.37 17.61 8.67
CA TYR A 12 5.44 18.24 7.35
C TYR A 12 4.10 18.83 6.91
N ILE A 13 2.98 18.21 7.29
CA ILE A 13 1.64 18.78 7.08
C ILE A 13 1.51 20.08 7.88
N ARG A 14 1.92 20.07 9.15
CA ARG A 14 1.93 21.24 10.04
C ARG A 14 2.81 22.38 9.52
N ARG A 15 3.88 22.04 8.78
CA ARG A 15 4.81 23.01 8.17
C ARG A 15 4.40 23.48 6.77
N VAL A 16 3.24 23.07 6.26
CA VAL A 16 2.77 23.39 4.90
C VAL A 16 3.77 22.91 3.82
N GLN A 17 4.40 21.76 4.07
CA GLN A 17 5.36 21.12 3.16
C GLN A 17 4.93 19.68 2.83
N PRO A 18 3.73 19.47 2.27
CA PRO A 18 3.21 18.13 1.98
C PRO A 18 4.09 17.35 0.98
N ASP A 19 4.82 18.06 0.13
CA ASP A 19 5.68 17.48 -0.91
C ASP A 19 7.06 17.02 -0.38
N ALA A 20 7.40 17.34 0.87
CA ALA A 20 8.63 16.86 1.53
C ALA A 20 8.51 15.41 2.03
N GLY A 21 7.37 14.76 1.78
CA GLY A 21 7.12 13.37 2.15
C GLY A 21 7.90 12.37 1.30
N PHE A 22 8.02 11.14 1.79
CA PHE A 22 8.56 10.01 1.03
C PHE A 22 7.43 9.04 0.63
N ALA A 23 7.65 8.27 -0.44
CA ALA A 23 6.70 7.26 -0.88
C ALA A 23 6.76 6.04 0.05
N LEU A 24 5.62 5.55 0.52
CA LEU A 24 5.57 4.32 1.33
C LEU A 24 5.76 3.07 0.48
N PHE A 25 5.23 3.10 -0.74
CA PHE A 25 5.36 2.02 -1.71
C PHE A 25 6.13 2.57 -2.90
N GLU A 26 7.43 2.30 -2.97
CA GLU A 26 8.29 2.91 -3.99
C GLU A 26 7.88 2.57 -5.42
N SER A 27 7.36 1.36 -5.61
CA SER A 27 6.94 0.83 -6.91
C SER A 27 5.44 0.93 -7.17
N GLU A 28 4.62 1.36 -6.21
CA GLU A 28 3.16 1.23 -6.31
C GLU A 28 2.38 2.47 -5.90
N SER A 29 1.24 2.67 -6.56
CA SER A 29 0.26 3.69 -6.20
C SER A 29 -0.99 3.01 -5.66
N LEU A 30 -1.27 3.19 -4.37
CA LEU A 30 -2.56 2.80 -3.77
C LEU A 30 -3.65 3.83 -4.10
N LYS A 31 -3.69 4.36 -5.33
CA LYS A 31 -4.72 5.35 -5.72
C LYS A 31 -6.11 4.72 -5.85
N TRP A 32 -6.17 3.45 -6.22
CA TRP A 32 -7.44 2.72 -6.45
C TRP A 32 -7.40 1.28 -5.92
N PRO A 33 -7.03 1.05 -4.65
CA PRO A 33 -7.21 -0.27 -4.09
C PRO A 33 -8.71 -0.57 -4.06
N GLY A 34 -9.10 -1.75 -4.53
CA GLY A 34 -10.40 -2.32 -4.24
C GLY A 34 -10.59 -2.44 -2.72
N PHE A 35 -9.53 -2.84 -2.00
CA PHE A 35 -9.46 -2.72 -0.54
C PHE A 35 -8.02 -2.70 -0.02
N VAL A 36 -7.88 -2.31 1.25
CA VAL A 36 -6.66 -2.42 2.07
C VAL A 36 -7.04 -2.98 3.44
N GLU A 37 -6.30 -3.96 3.92
CA GLU A 37 -6.42 -4.58 5.24
C GLU A 37 -5.08 -4.53 5.98
N PHE A 38 -5.13 -4.25 7.28
CA PHE A 38 -3.95 -4.15 8.14
C PHE A 38 -4.04 -5.23 9.21
N ASP A 39 -2.99 -6.06 9.28
CA ASP A 39 -2.78 -6.99 10.37
C ASP A 39 -1.56 -6.53 11.17
N ASP A 40 -1.81 -5.93 12.33
CA ASP A 40 -0.77 -5.45 13.24
C ASP A 40 -0.14 -6.57 14.08
N VAL A 41 -0.83 -7.70 14.26
CA VAL A 41 -0.34 -8.89 14.96
C VAL A 41 0.75 -9.58 14.13
N ASN A 42 0.50 -9.76 12.83
CA ASN A 42 1.42 -10.41 11.89
C ASN A 42 2.34 -9.41 11.16
N GLY A 43 2.11 -8.10 11.35
CA GLY A 43 2.89 -7.04 10.73
C GLY A 43 2.76 -7.04 9.20
N LYS A 44 1.53 -7.18 8.69
CA LYS A 44 1.24 -7.24 7.25
C LYS A 44 0.21 -6.22 6.82
N VAL A 45 0.32 -5.81 5.57
CA VAL A 45 -0.72 -5.07 4.85
C VAL A 45 -1.12 -5.89 3.64
N LEU A 46 -2.41 -6.19 3.50
CA LEU A 46 -2.97 -6.78 2.29
C LEU A 46 -3.66 -5.69 1.48
N THR A 47 -3.43 -5.68 0.18
CA THR A 47 -4.09 -4.78 -0.75
C THR A 47 -4.62 -5.57 -1.93
N TYR A 48 -5.71 -5.10 -2.52
CA TYR A 48 -6.21 -5.62 -3.80
C TYR A 48 -6.36 -4.48 -4.80
N SER A 49 -5.78 -4.63 -5.99
CA SER A 49 -6.05 -3.74 -7.13
C SER A 49 -7.20 -4.33 -7.94
N ALA A 50 -8.36 -3.68 -7.94
CA ALA A 50 -9.51 -4.11 -8.75
C ALA A 50 -9.24 -3.97 -10.26
N GLN A 51 -8.45 -2.97 -10.65
CA GLN A 51 -8.06 -2.73 -12.03
C GLN A 51 -7.17 -3.87 -12.56
N ASP A 52 -6.18 -4.28 -11.78
CA ASP A 52 -5.20 -5.28 -12.21
C ASP A 52 -5.63 -6.71 -11.82
N SER A 53 -6.62 -6.84 -10.93
CA SER A 53 -7.02 -8.11 -10.28
C SER A 53 -5.84 -8.78 -9.57
N ILE A 54 -5.08 -8.01 -8.78
CA ILE A 54 -3.88 -8.47 -8.09
C ILE A 54 -3.99 -8.20 -6.59
N TYR A 55 -3.71 -9.22 -5.79
CA TYR A 55 -3.48 -9.09 -4.36
C TYR A 55 -1.98 -8.88 -4.09
N LYS A 56 -1.65 -7.95 -3.18
CA LYS A 56 -0.28 -7.72 -2.73
C LYS A 56 -0.20 -7.69 -1.22
N VAL A 57 0.82 -8.34 -0.68
CA VAL A 57 1.12 -8.37 0.76
C VAL A 57 2.42 -7.61 1.00
N PHE A 58 2.39 -6.66 1.91
CA PHE A 58 3.55 -5.85 2.30
C PHE A 58 3.88 -6.07 3.78
N ASP A 59 5.14 -5.89 4.14
CA ASP A 59 5.57 -5.75 5.54
C ASP A 59 5.03 -4.42 6.11
N LEU A 60 4.39 -4.45 7.27
CA LEU A 60 3.78 -3.26 7.86
C LEU A 60 4.82 -2.25 8.39
N LYS A 61 6.02 -2.71 8.76
CA LYS A 61 7.04 -1.86 9.40
C LYS A 61 7.79 -1.02 8.37
N ASN A 62 8.16 -1.64 7.26
CA ASN A 62 8.99 -0.99 6.25
C ASN A 62 8.35 -0.94 4.86
N TYR A 63 7.12 -1.43 4.70
CA TYR A 63 6.34 -1.38 3.47
C TYR A 63 6.97 -2.15 2.29
N THR A 64 7.89 -3.08 2.58
CA THR A 64 8.49 -3.95 1.56
C THR A 64 7.45 -4.91 1.00
N LEU A 65 7.37 -5.04 -0.32
CA LEU A 65 6.52 -6.04 -0.97
C LEU A 65 7.04 -7.45 -0.65
N LEU A 66 6.19 -8.28 -0.05
CA LEU A 66 6.50 -9.67 0.30
C LEU A 66 5.96 -10.65 -0.74
N TYR A 67 4.69 -10.46 -1.14
CA TYR A 67 3.99 -11.35 -2.08
C TYR A 67 3.11 -10.58 -3.05
N SER A 68 2.96 -11.13 -4.25
CA SER A 68 2.04 -10.64 -5.28
C SER A 68 1.32 -11.84 -5.92
N VAL A 69 -0.01 -11.83 -5.91
CA VAL A 69 -0.85 -12.91 -6.44
C VAL A 69 -1.80 -12.34 -7.49
N ALA A 70 -1.59 -12.76 -8.73
CA ALA A 70 -2.42 -12.40 -9.88
C ALA A 70 -3.28 -13.59 -10.32
N ASP A 71 -4.22 -14.00 -9.47
CA ASP A 71 -5.15 -15.10 -9.76
C ASP A 71 -6.58 -14.66 -9.56
N LYS A 72 -7.37 -14.77 -10.63
CA LYS A 72 -8.77 -14.36 -10.68
C LYS A 72 -9.71 -15.34 -9.98
N ASN A 73 -9.23 -16.53 -9.62
CA ASN A 73 -10.01 -17.55 -8.90
C ASN A 73 -9.87 -17.44 -7.38
N VAL A 74 -9.02 -16.54 -6.89
CA VAL A 74 -8.87 -16.29 -5.46
C VAL A 74 -10.11 -15.55 -4.95
N GLN A 75 -10.84 -16.20 -4.04
CA GLN A 75 -12.03 -15.64 -3.40
C GLN A 75 -11.71 -14.88 -2.11
N GLU A 76 -10.71 -15.35 -1.37
CA GLU A 76 -10.30 -14.79 -0.08
C GLU A 76 -8.80 -15.02 0.15
N ILE A 77 -8.13 -14.06 0.80
CA ILE A 77 -6.78 -14.21 1.34
C ILE A 77 -6.85 -13.78 2.81
N LYS A 78 -6.26 -14.58 3.70
CA LYS A 78 -6.07 -14.24 5.12
C LYS A 78 -4.59 -13.99 5.37
N ILE A 79 -4.27 -12.89 6.04
CA ILE A 79 -2.91 -12.45 6.36
C ILE A 79 -2.67 -12.39 7.86
#